data_AF-A0A0G0LW19-F1
#
_entry.id   AF-A0A0G0LW19-F1
#
_cell.length_a   1.000
_cell.length_b   1.000
_cell.length_c   1.000
_cell.angle_alpha   90.00
_cell.angle_beta   90.00
_cell.angle_gamma   90.00
#
_symmetry.space_group_name_H-M   'P 1'
#
loop_
_entity.id
_entity.type
_entity.pdbx_description
1 polymer ?
#
loop_
_entity_poly.entity_id
_entity_poly.type
_entity_poly.pdbx_seq_one_letter_code
_entity_poly.pdbx_strand_id
1 'polypeptide(L)'
;MGCPSGSRSTIGNRVVERPRRFESCPHRLKIIFLNIWHGHVWDKLQEFILGEAVTTDAFCFTEVGPELQTKLANLLPDYRPFYDELIRTDYLDGGIDGQGIFVKSGINVENNGKQYVYKVTKKDCGVLQTMEIVINSRRVLIGSIHGKAQPGHKLDTKARIAQSKKTIEFFKNKNGPKIIGGDFNLMPDTKSIEMFEKAGYRNLISDFKIKSTRNHFSWEQAERQYKENGDPFFERQDFADYVFVSPGVKVKSFEVPNIEISDHLPLILDFDI
;
A
#
# COMPACT_ATOMS: atom_id res chain seq x y z
N MET A 1 -61.13 13.60 58.41
CA MET A 1 -61.54 13.06 57.10
C MET A 1 -61.28 14.14 56.05
N GLY A 2 -60.41 13.85 55.07
CA GLY A 2 -60.12 14.53 53.77
C GLY A 2 -59.97 16.07 53.72
N CYS A 3 -59.07 16.70 52.98
CA CYS A 3 -58.03 16.36 51.99
C CYS A 3 -57.14 17.62 51.86
N PRO A 4 -55.82 17.52 51.58
CA PRO A 4 -55.00 18.69 51.29
C PRO A 4 -54.99 19.01 49.78
N SER A 5 -55.13 20.29 49.43
CA SER A 5 -54.97 20.80 48.08
C SER A 5 -53.49 20.88 47.70
N GLY A 6 -53.09 20.06 46.72
CA GLY A 6 -51.74 20.04 46.18
C GLY A 6 -51.44 21.26 45.32
N SER A 7 -50.35 21.95 45.63
CA SER A 7 -49.68 22.88 44.73
C SER A 7 -48.81 22.09 43.75
N ARG A 8 -49.11 22.19 42.45
CA ARG A 8 -48.29 21.63 41.37
C ARG A 8 -47.05 22.51 41.20
N SER A 9 -45.88 22.00 41.56
CA SER A 9 -44.61 22.55 41.08
C SER A 9 -44.35 22.01 39.68
N THR A 10 -44.25 22.91 38.70
CA THR A 10 -43.81 22.60 37.35
C THR A 10 -42.30 22.43 37.37
N ILE A 11 -41.83 21.17 37.43
CA ILE A 11 -40.43 20.82 37.18
C ILE A 11 -40.18 21.10 35.70
N GLY A 12 -39.39 22.14 35.42
CA GLY A 12 -38.92 22.45 34.07
C GLY A 12 -38.07 21.29 33.55
N ASN A 13 -38.49 20.70 32.43
CA ASN A 13 -37.68 19.78 31.65
C ASN A 13 -36.44 20.53 31.13
N ARG A 14 -35.32 20.44 31.85
CA ARG A 14 -34.00 20.74 31.29
C ARG A 14 -33.71 19.67 30.24
N VAL A 15 -33.82 20.06 28.97
CA VAL A 15 -33.21 19.33 27.86
C VAL A 15 -31.71 19.30 28.14
N VAL A 16 -31.21 18.12 28.50
CA VAL A 16 -29.77 17.87 28.58
C VAL A 16 -29.25 17.89 27.15
N GLU A 17 -28.71 19.02 26.71
CA GLU A 17 -27.96 19.09 25.45
C GLU A 17 -26.82 18.07 25.52
N ARG A 18 -26.89 17.06 24.66
CA ARG A 18 -25.75 16.15 24.48
C ARG A 18 -24.58 16.99 23.99
N PRO A 19 -23.37 16.84 24.56
CA PRO A 19 -22.22 17.60 24.09
C PRO A 19 -22.04 17.33 22.59
N ARG A 20 -21.95 18.41 21.80
CA ARG A 20 -21.59 18.32 20.38
C ARG A 20 -20.27 17.54 20.33
N ARG A 21 -20.27 16.39 19.65
CA ARG A 21 -19.00 15.72 19.32
C ARG A 21 -18.20 16.74 18.54
N PHE A 22 -17.10 17.22 19.11
CA PHE A 22 -16.08 17.91 18.34
C PHE A 22 -15.58 16.90 17.31
N GLU A 23 -16.02 17.03 16.07
CA GLU A 23 -15.37 16.35 14.96
C GLU A 23 -13.95 16.91 14.91
N SER A 24 -12.97 16.09 15.31
CA SER A 24 -11.55 16.43 15.19
C SER A 24 -11.26 16.82 13.75
N CYS A 25 -10.52 17.91 13.55
CA CYS A 25 -10.07 18.32 12.22
C CYS A 25 -9.40 17.12 11.52
N PRO A 26 -9.77 16.78 10.27
CA PRO A 26 -9.16 15.67 9.56
C PRO A 26 -7.65 15.84 9.49
N HIS A 27 -6.92 14.78 9.82
CA HIS A 27 -5.46 14.80 9.72
C HIS A 27 -5.07 14.34 8.32
N ARG A 28 -4.43 15.24 7.57
CA ARG A 28 -3.93 14.94 6.24
C ARG A 28 -2.67 14.08 6.36
N LEU A 29 -2.64 13.02 5.58
CA LEU A 29 -1.55 12.06 5.52
C LEU A 29 -1.13 11.82 4.08
N LYS A 30 0.15 11.47 3.90
CA LYS A 30 0.70 11.04 2.62
C LYS A 30 1.39 9.68 2.76
N ILE A 31 1.07 8.75 1.86
CA ILE A 31 1.72 7.45 1.75
C ILE A 31 2.22 7.22 0.32
N ILE A 32 3.41 6.65 0.18
CA ILE A 32 4.01 6.33 -1.12
C ILE A 32 4.28 4.83 -1.21
N PHE A 33 3.77 4.19 -2.26
CA PHE A 33 4.13 2.83 -2.63
C PHE A 33 5.06 2.85 -3.85
N LEU A 34 6.16 2.11 -3.80
CA LEU A 34 7.12 2.04 -4.90
C LEU A 34 7.89 0.73 -4.87
N ASN A 35 7.85 -0.03 -5.97
CA ASN A 35 8.89 -1.02 -6.25
C ASN A 35 10.17 -0.27 -6.61
N ILE A 36 11.24 -0.45 -5.83
CA ILE A 36 12.48 0.33 -6.00
C ILE A 36 13.53 -0.38 -6.87
N TRP A 37 13.16 -1.51 -7.47
CA TRP A 37 13.99 -2.27 -8.39
C TRP A 37 15.41 -2.48 -7.84
N HIS A 38 15.50 -3.01 -6.62
CA HIS A 38 16.75 -3.24 -5.90
C HIS A 38 17.71 -2.04 -5.85
N GLY A 39 17.20 -0.81 -6.02
CA GLY A 39 17.99 0.41 -6.04
C GLY A 39 18.85 0.59 -7.30
N HIS A 40 18.51 -0.03 -8.43
CA HIS A 40 19.28 0.06 -9.68
C HIS A 40 19.47 1.49 -10.19
N VAL A 41 18.55 2.42 -9.84
CA VAL A 41 18.64 3.85 -10.19
C VAL A 41 18.88 4.71 -8.93
N TRP A 42 19.82 4.28 -8.09
CA TRP A 42 19.99 4.79 -6.72
C TRP A 42 20.07 6.32 -6.61
N ASP A 43 20.82 7.01 -7.48
CA ASP A 43 21.04 8.45 -7.34
C ASP A 43 19.77 9.28 -7.50
N LYS A 44 18.94 8.95 -8.49
CA LYS A 44 17.63 9.59 -8.65
C LYS A 44 16.65 9.14 -7.56
N LEU A 45 16.71 7.86 -7.17
CA LEU A 45 15.85 7.31 -6.11
C LEU A 45 16.10 8.00 -4.76
N GLN A 46 17.36 8.17 -4.35
CA GLN A 46 17.69 8.81 -3.08
C GLN A 46 17.28 10.29 -3.05
N GLU A 47 17.45 11.01 -4.17
CA GLU A 47 17.02 12.40 -4.31
C GLU A 47 15.49 12.51 -4.14
N PHE A 48 14.74 11.65 -4.82
CA PHE A 48 13.28 11.58 -4.67
C PHE A 48 12.85 11.29 -3.23
N ILE A 49 13.46 10.28 -2.59
CA ILE A 49 13.11 9.90 -1.21
C ILE A 49 13.37 11.06 -0.25
N LEU A 50 14.52 11.73 -0.35
CA LEU A 50 14.85 12.88 0.49
C LEU A 50 13.89 14.06 0.26
N GLY A 51 13.51 14.32 -0.98
CA GLY A 51 12.53 15.35 -1.32
C GLY A 51 11.14 15.07 -0.73
N GLU A 52 10.67 13.82 -0.84
CA GLU A 52 9.35 13.43 -0.34
C GLU A 52 9.28 13.20 1.17
N ALA A 53 10.41 12.92 1.84
CA ALA A 53 10.49 12.66 3.29
C ALA A 53 9.97 13.83 4.15
N VAL A 54 10.00 15.06 3.60
CA VAL A 54 9.44 16.22 4.30
C VAL A 54 7.95 16.06 4.57
N THR A 55 7.20 15.50 3.60
CA THR A 55 5.73 15.47 3.61
C THR A 55 5.12 14.07 3.70
N THR A 56 5.92 13.02 3.49
CA THR A 56 5.42 11.64 3.48
C THR A 56 5.41 11.04 4.88
N ASP A 57 4.31 10.40 5.27
CA ASP A 57 4.13 9.79 6.58
C ASP A 57 4.54 8.31 6.59
N ALA A 58 4.39 7.63 5.46
CA ALA A 58 4.87 6.27 5.28
C ALA A 58 5.37 6.02 3.85
N PHE A 59 6.52 5.36 3.74
CA PHE A 59 7.00 4.77 2.49
C PHE A 59 6.81 3.26 2.54
N CYS A 60 6.35 2.67 1.44
CA CYS A 60 6.15 1.24 1.27
C CYS A 60 6.98 0.79 0.06
N PHE A 61 8.11 0.17 0.32
CA PHE A 61 9.07 -0.24 -0.70
C PHE A 61 9.08 -1.76 -0.89
N THR A 62 9.07 -2.22 -2.13
CA THR A 62 9.30 -3.63 -2.52
C THR A 62 10.63 -3.78 -3.27
N GLU A 63 11.15 -5.00 -3.36
CA GLU A 63 12.50 -5.28 -3.88
C GLU A 63 13.63 -4.64 -3.05
N VAL A 64 13.50 -4.74 -1.74
CA VAL A 64 14.44 -4.17 -0.76
C VAL A 64 15.29 -5.30 -0.17
N GLY A 65 16.50 -5.53 -0.68
CA GLY A 65 17.43 -6.48 -0.04
C GLY A 65 18.00 -5.96 1.29
N PRO A 66 18.66 -6.81 2.11
CA PRO A 66 19.17 -6.43 3.44
C PRO A 66 20.12 -5.21 3.45
N GLU A 67 21.04 -5.13 2.49
CA GLU A 67 21.97 -3.99 2.38
C GLU A 67 21.23 -2.71 2.00
N LEU A 68 20.27 -2.81 1.08
CA LEU A 68 19.46 -1.67 0.64
C LEU A 68 18.54 -1.18 1.76
N GLN A 69 17.99 -2.09 2.57
CA GLN A 69 17.26 -1.74 3.78
C GLN A 69 18.11 -0.88 4.73
N THR A 70 19.37 -1.26 4.95
CA THR A 70 20.26 -0.50 5.84
C THR A 70 20.54 0.88 5.27
N LYS A 71 20.76 0.96 3.95
CA LYS A 71 20.95 2.22 3.23
C LYS A 71 19.75 3.16 3.35
N LEU A 72 18.54 2.62 3.18
CA LEU A 72 17.28 3.36 3.35
C LEU A 72 17.06 3.83 4.79
N ALA A 73 17.35 2.99 5.78
CA ALA A 73 17.24 3.37 7.19
C ALA A 73 18.18 4.53 7.55
N ASN A 74 19.39 4.57 6.99
CA ASN A 74 20.31 5.68 7.15
C ASN A 74 19.85 6.96 6.41
N LEU A 75 19.20 6.79 5.25
CA LEU A 75 18.65 7.91 4.46
C LEU A 75 17.42 8.55 5.12
N LEU A 76 16.67 7.78 5.91
CA LEU A 76 15.43 8.17 6.57
C LEU A 76 15.56 8.08 8.10
N PRO A 77 16.44 8.87 8.74
CA PRO A 77 16.72 8.75 10.18
C PRO A 77 15.49 9.05 11.05
N ASP A 78 14.56 9.87 10.55
CA ASP A 78 13.30 10.20 11.22
C ASP A 78 12.20 9.16 10.98
N TYR A 79 12.49 8.03 10.34
CA TYR A 79 11.52 6.97 10.07
C TYR A 79 11.91 5.69 10.79
N ARG A 80 10.92 5.01 11.35
CA ARG A 80 11.07 3.67 11.90
C ARG A 80 10.93 2.64 10.77
N PRO A 81 11.96 1.83 10.49
CA PRO A 81 11.86 0.76 9.50
C PRO A 81 11.12 -0.45 10.07
N PHE A 82 10.20 -1.01 9.27
CA PHE A 82 9.59 -2.31 9.47
C PHE A 82 9.93 -3.16 8.26
N TYR A 83 11.00 -3.94 8.39
CA TYR A 83 11.57 -4.73 7.31
C TYR A 83 11.14 -6.18 7.40
N ASP A 84 10.72 -6.73 6.27
CA ASP A 84 10.45 -8.15 6.08
C ASP A 84 11.47 -8.75 5.14
N GLU A 85 12.46 -9.43 5.71
CA GLU A 85 13.32 -10.35 4.95
C GLU A 85 12.45 -11.51 4.42
N LEU A 86 12.63 -11.84 3.14
CA LEU A 86 11.86 -12.86 2.45
C LEU A 86 12.69 -14.12 2.23
N ILE A 87 12.82 -14.55 0.98
CA ILE A 87 13.57 -15.76 0.62
C ILE A 87 14.93 -15.38 0.04
N ARG A 88 15.88 -16.30 0.19
CA ARG A 88 17.02 -16.35 -0.71
C ARG A 88 16.56 -16.87 -2.06
N THR A 89 16.87 -16.14 -3.12
CA THR A 89 16.30 -16.37 -4.46
C THR A 89 17.40 -16.68 -5.46
N ASP A 90 17.13 -17.63 -6.36
CA ASP A 90 18.03 -17.92 -7.48
C ASP A 90 18.03 -16.79 -8.53
N TYR A 91 16.95 -15.98 -8.62
CA TYR A 91 16.86 -14.88 -9.60
C TYR A 91 17.67 -13.64 -9.20
N LEU A 92 18.12 -13.57 -7.95
CA LEU A 92 19.07 -12.57 -7.45
C LEU A 92 20.47 -13.17 -7.27
N ASP A 93 20.83 -14.17 -8.06
CA ASP A 93 22.11 -14.89 -7.97
C ASP A 93 22.39 -15.42 -6.55
N GLY A 94 21.34 -15.92 -5.88
CA GLY A 94 21.41 -16.37 -4.50
C GLY A 94 21.34 -15.25 -3.47
N GLY A 95 20.99 -14.02 -3.86
CA GLY A 95 20.69 -12.90 -2.99
C GLY A 95 19.40 -13.07 -2.18
N ILE A 96 19.18 -12.17 -1.22
CA ILE A 96 17.98 -12.16 -0.36
C ILE A 96 17.07 -11.02 -0.82
N ASP A 97 15.82 -11.35 -1.13
CA ASP A 97 14.79 -10.35 -1.40
C ASP A 97 14.09 -9.90 -0.11
N GLY A 98 13.42 -8.76 -0.16
CA GLY A 98 12.78 -8.14 0.98
C GLY A 98 11.80 -7.04 0.59
N GLN A 99 11.04 -6.58 1.58
CA GLN A 99 10.23 -5.37 1.45
C GLN A 99 10.18 -4.65 2.80
N GLY A 100 9.90 -3.35 2.76
CA GLY A 100 9.91 -2.53 3.97
C GLY A 100 8.85 -1.44 3.97
N ILE A 101 8.21 -1.26 5.13
CA ILE A 101 7.41 -0.07 5.43
C ILE A 101 8.22 0.82 6.37
N PHE A 102 8.47 2.06 5.95
CA PHE A 102 9.17 3.06 6.76
C PHE A 102 8.12 4.08 7.22
N VAL A 103 7.87 4.13 8.53
CA VAL A 103 6.83 4.99 9.12
C VAL A 103 7.48 6.16 9.85
N LYS A 104 7.03 7.39 9.59
CA LYS A 104 7.57 8.59 10.21
C LYS A 104 7.48 8.51 11.73
N SER A 105 8.54 8.93 12.41
CA SER A 105 8.60 8.94 13.87
C SER A 105 7.50 9.81 14.45
N GLY A 106 6.88 9.33 15.54
CA GLY A 106 5.71 9.98 16.17
C GLY A 106 4.37 9.40 15.73
N ILE A 107 4.30 8.66 14.62
CA ILE A 107 3.11 7.87 14.27
C ILE A 107 3.10 6.59 15.10
N ASN A 108 2.01 6.35 15.83
CA ASN A 108 1.87 5.13 16.63
C ASN A 108 1.57 3.94 15.72
N VAL A 109 2.38 2.88 15.85
CA VAL A 109 2.19 1.60 15.18
C VAL A 109 1.75 0.59 16.24
N GLU A 110 0.47 0.19 16.20
CA GLU A 110 -0.08 -0.78 17.16
C GLU A 110 0.19 -2.22 16.75
N ASN A 111 0.21 -2.49 15.44
CA ASN A 111 0.41 -3.84 14.93
C ASN A 111 1.14 -3.80 13.58
N ASN A 112 1.94 -4.82 13.31
CA ASN A 112 2.56 -5.06 12.01
C ASN A 112 2.64 -6.56 11.78
N GLY A 113 2.68 -6.98 10.51
CA GLY A 113 2.82 -8.40 10.20
C GLY A 113 2.94 -8.69 8.71
N LYS A 114 3.19 -9.95 8.40
CA LYS A 114 3.48 -10.45 7.07
C LYS A 114 2.57 -11.62 6.70
N GLN A 115 2.09 -11.65 5.46
CA GLN A 115 1.42 -12.83 4.89
C GLN A 115 1.93 -13.17 3.50
N TYR A 116 2.30 -14.43 3.28
CA TYR A 116 2.52 -14.93 1.94
C TYR A 116 1.20 -15.01 1.17
N VAL A 117 1.13 -14.43 -0.02
CA VAL A 117 -0.11 -14.37 -0.83
C VAL A 117 -0.28 -15.59 -1.76
N TYR A 118 0.75 -16.43 -1.90
CA TYR A 118 0.71 -17.72 -2.58
C TYR A 118 1.80 -18.67 -2.03
N LYS A 119 1.91 -19.87 -2.60
CA LYS A 119 2.90 -20.88 -2.18
C LYS A 119 4.31 -20.39 -2.47
N VAL A 120 5.14 -20.32 -1.44
CA VAL A 120 6.56 -19.96 -1.53
C VAL A 120 7.36 -21.10 -2.17
N THR A 121 8.31 -20.74 -3.02
CA THR A 121 9.32 -21.63 -3.61
C THR A 121 10.70 -20.99 -3.50
N LYS A 122 11.77 -21.69 -3.90
CA LYS A 122 13.13 -21.10 -3.96
C LYS A 122 13.28 -19.98 -4.99
N LYS A 123 12.36 -19.88 -5.95
CA LYS A 123 12.44 -18.94 -7.07
C LYS A 123 11.35 -17.87 -7.05
N ASP A 124 10.41 -17.98 -6.13
CA ASP A 124 9.18 -17.20 -6.20
C ASP A 124 8.55 -17.09 -4.81
N CYS A 125 8.35 -15.86 -4.35
CA CYS A 125 7.58 -15.54 -3.17
C CYS A 125 6.87 -14.21 -3.39
N GLY A 126 5.70 -14.06 -2.76
CA GLY A 126 4.97 -12.81 -2.79
C GLY A 126 4.29 -12.60 -1.46
N VAL A 127 4.27 -11.36 -1.03
CA VAL A 127 3.96 -10.99 0.34
C VAL A 127 3.03 -9.79 0.38
N LEU A 128 2.11 -9.83 1.34
CA LEU A 128 1.40 -8.68 1.87
C LEU A 128 2.01 -8.34 3.24
N GLN A 129 2.76 -7.27 3.32
CA GLN A 129 3.18 -6.66 4.58
C GLN A 129 2.08 -5.72 5.06
N THR A 130 1.79 -5.75 6.34
CA THR A 130 0.59 -5.14 6.92
C THR A 130 0.98 -4.28 8.10
N MET A 131 0.30 -3.16 8.26
CA MET A 131 0.54 -2.19 9.31
C MET A 131 -0.79 -1.66 9.84
N GLU A 132 -0.93 -1.58 11.16
CA GLU A 132 -2.02 -0.85 11.82
C GLU A 132 -1.42 0.37 12.51
N ILE A 133 -1.67 1.55 11.93
CA ILE A 133 -1.25 2.83 12.51
C ILE A 133 -2.42 3.52 13.20
N VAL A 134 -2.12 4.31 14.23
CA VAL A 134 -3.10 5.10 14.95
C VAL A 134 -2.78 6.58 14.84
N ILE A 135 -3.78 7.33 14.38
CA ILE A 135 -3.70 8.76 14.11
C ILE A 135 -4.95 9.40 14.70
N ASN A 136 -4.79 10.35 15.61
CA ASN A 136 -5.91 10.99 16.33
C ASN A 136 -6.92 9.96 16.90
N SER A 137 -6.41 8.88 17.51
CA SER A 137 -7.21 7.77 18.06
C SER A 137 -8.05 7.00 17.03
N ARG A 138 -7.82 7.22 15.72
CA ARG A 138 -8.39 6.42 14.64
C ARG A 138 -7.34 5.45 14.11
N ARG A 139 -7.73 4.19 13.98
CA ARG A 139 -6.89 3.13 13.42
C ARG A 139 -7.02 3.09 11.90
N VAL A 140 -5.90 3.07 11.19
CA VAL A 140 -5.79 2.92 9.74
C VAL A 140 -5.00 1.66 9.44
N LEU A 141 -5.49 0.86 8.49
CA LEU A 141 -4.84 -0.36 8.07
C LEU A 141 -4.18 -0.16 6.70
N ILE A 142 -2.89 -0.50 6.64
CA ILE A 142 -2.09 -0.43 5.42
C ILE A 142 -1.67 -1.84 5.04
N GLY A 143 -1.73 -2.15 3.74
CA GLY A 143 -1.17 -3.35 3.13
C GLY A 143 -0.24 -2.98 1.99
N SER A 144 1.04 -3.35 2.07
CA SER A 144 2.03 -3.24 0.99
C SER A 144 2.23 -4.61 0.35
N ILE A 145 1.89 -4.76 -0.92
CA ILE A 145 1.96 -6.03 -1.64
C ILE A 145 3.15 -6.07 -2.61
N HIS A 146 3.83 -7.22 -2.64
CA HIS A 146 4.68 -7.66 -3.75
C HIS A 146 4.11 -8.99 -4.27
N GLY A 147 3.48 -8.93 -5.43
CA GLY A 147 2.64 -9.97 -6.01
C GLY A 147 3.38 -10.98 -6.89
N LYS A 148 2.63 -11.86 -7.55
CA LYS A 148 3.18 -12.92 -8.40
C LYS A 148 3.62 -12.40 -9.77
N ALA A 149 4.94 -12.26 -9.97
CA ALA A 149 5.54 -11.84 -11.23
C ALA A 149 5.39 -12.86 -12.37
N GLN A 150 5.66 -14.14 -12.11
CA GLN A 150 5.63 -15.18 -13.14
C GLN A 150 4.32 -15.97 -13.16
N PRO A 151 3.75 -16.32 -14.33
CA PRO A 151 4.25 -16.04 -15.68
C PRO A 151 4.14 -14.54 -16.07
N GLY A 152 5.14 -14.04 -16.81
CA GLY A 152 5.33 -12.62 -17.13
C GLY A 152 4.20 -11.92 -17.90
N HIS A 153 3.19 -12.64 -18.41
CA HIS A 153 2.08 -12.02 -19.14
C HIS A 153 1.14 -11.15 -18.27
N LYS A 154 1.32 -11.12 -16.93
CA LYS A 154 0.52 -10.33 -15.97
C LYS A 154 -1.01 -10.51 -16.06
N LEU A 155 -1.47 -11.63 -16.65
CA LEU A 155 -2.89 -12.03 -16.72
C LEU A 155 -3.24 -12.99 -15.58
N ASP A 156 -4.54 -13.25 -15.40
CA ASP A 156 -5.05 -14.16 -14.39
C ASP A 156 -4.40 -15.55 -14.45
N THR A 157 -4.01 -16.04 -13.28
CA THR A 157 -3.68 -17.44 -13.01
C THR A 157 -4.36 -17.86 -11.73
N LYS A 158 -4.44 -19.17 -11.44
CA LYS A 158 -5.00 -19.65 -10.16
C LYS A 158 -4.28 -19.01 -8.96
N ALA A 159 -2.97 -18.81 -9.06
CA ALA A 159 -2.16 -18.20 -8.00
C ALA A 159 -2.43 -16.70 -7.85
N ARG A 160 -2.55 -15.95 -8.95
CA ARG A 160 -2.91 -14.51 -8.92
C ARG A 160 -4.34 -14.27 -8.40
N ILE A 161 -5.28 -15.14 -8.75
CA ILE A 161 -6.65 -15.10 -8.19
C ILE A 161 -6.63 -15.39 -6.70
N ALA A 162 -5.85 -16.40 -6.26
CA ALA A 162 -5.70 -16.72 -4.85
C ALA A 162 -5.04 -15.59 -4.06
N GLN A 163 -4.03 -14.91 -4.64
CA GLN A 163 -3.40 -13.71 -4.08
C GLN A 163 -4.43 -12.63 -3.81
N SER A 164 -5.23 -12.22 -4.81
CA SER A 164 -6.26 -11.19 -4.61
C SER A 164 -7.30 -11.61 -3.56
N LYS A 165 -7.77 -12.86 -3.62
CA LYS A 165 -8.71 -13.42 -2.60
C LYS A 165 -8.15 -13.31 -1.20
N LYS A 166 -6.92 -13.79 -0.99
CA LYS A 166 -6.29 -13.83 0.32
C LYS A 166 -6.05 -12.43 0.88
N THR A 167 -5.64 -11.49 0.03
CA THR A 167 -5.49 -10.08 0.41
C THR A 167 -6.83 -9.47 0.84
N ILE A 168 -7.90 -9.66 0.07
CA ILE A 168 -9.23 -9.15 0.40
C ILE A 168 -9.75 -9.79 1.70
N GLU A 169 -9.63 -11.10 1.84
CA GLU A 169 -10.06 -11.86 3.02
C GLU A 169 -9.32 -11.42 4.29
N PHE A 170 -8.02 -11.13 4.19
CA PHE A 170 -7.24 -10.63 5.33
C PHE A 170 -7.88 -9.37 5.93
N PHE A 171 -8.33 -8.45 5.10
CA PHE A 171 -8.89 -7.17 5.56
C PHE A 171 -10.39 -7.22 5.83
N LYS A 172 -11.12 -8.23 5.35
CA LYS A 172 -12.60 -8.30 5.38
C LYS A 172 -13.21 -8.03 6.78
N ASN A 173 -12.65 -8.64 7.82
CA ASN A 173 -13.18 -8.56 9.18
C ASN A 173 -12.46 -7.53 10.06
N LYS A 174 -11.53 -6.74 9.49
CA LYS A 174 -10.82 -5.70 10.24
C LYS A 174 -11.59 -4.39 10.19
N ASN A 175 -11.78 -3.75 11.34
CA ASN A 175 -12.46 -2.46 11.44
C ASN A 175 -11.49 -1.31 11.15
N GLY A 176 -11.99 -0.27 10.48
CA GLY A 176 -11.22 0.93 10.15
C GLY A 176 -10.98 1.14 8.65
N PRO A 177 -10.54 2.35 8.25
CA PRO A 177 -10.10 2.67 6.90
C PRO A 177 -8.93 1.79 6.46
N LYS A 178 -8.88 1.44 5.18
CA LYS A 178 -7.93 0.47 4.62
C LYS A 178 -7.33 1.03 3.35
N ILE A 179 -6.01 0.94 3.25
CA ILE A 179 -5.22 1.30 2.08
C ILE A 179 -4.39 0.08 1.72
N ILE A 180 -4.52 -0.42 0.50
CA ILE A 180 -3.78 -1.59 0.00
C ILE A 180 -3.09 -1.15 -1.27
N GLY A 181 -1.76 -1.15 -1.30
CA GLY A 181 -1.01 -0.73 -2.47
C GLY A 181 0.28 -1.52 -2.68
N GLY A 182 0.93 -1.30 -3.82
CA GLY A 182 2.19 -1.94 -4.20
C GLY A 182 2.12 -2.63 -5.55
N ASP A 183 3.11 -3.47 -5.85
CA ASP A 183 3.23 -4.20 -7.10
C ASP A 183 2.40 -5.49 -7.05
N PHE A 184 1.29 -5.53 -7.78
CA PHE A 184 0.44 -6.72 -7.88
C PHE A 184 0.90 -7.68 -8.99
N ASN A 185 1.74 -7.22 -9.92
CA ASN A 185 2.12 -7.91 -11.15
C ASN A 185 0.92 -8.34 -12.01
N LEU A 186 -0.03 -7.41 -12.20
CA LEU A 186 -1.29 -7.64 -12.93
C LEU A 186 -1.64 -6.51 -13.90
N MET A 187 -2.21 -6.86 -15.05
CA MET A 187 -2.87 -5.90 -15.95
C MET A 187 -4.27 -5.52 -15.44
N PRO A 188 -4.82 -4.34 -15.83
CA PRO A 188 -6.07 -3.83 -15.28
C PRO A 188 -7.28 -4.72 -15.59
N ASP A 189 -7.32 -5.32 -16.79
CA ASP A 189 -8.45 -6.11 -17.30
C ASP A 189 -8.53 -7.55 -16.73
N THR A 190 -7.94 -7.77 -15.55
CA THR A 190 -7.90 -9.07 -14.90
C THR A 190 -9.00 -9.21 -13.86
N LYS A 191 -9.53 -10.43 -13.69
CA LYS A 191 -10.48 -10.74 -12.61
C LYS A 191 -9.84 -10.49 -11.25
N SER A 192 -8.54 -10.76 -11.10
CA SER A 192 -7.80 -10.49 -9.87
C SER A 192 -7.89 -9.03 -9.41
N ILE A 193 -7.90 -8.06 -10.33
CA ILE A 193 -8.06 -6.63 -10.02
C ILE A 193 -9.53 -6.29 -9.78
N GLU A 194 -10.43 -6.74 -10.66
CA GLU A 194 -11.89 -6.54 -10.54
C GLU A 194 -12.45 -7.02 -9.19
N MET A 195 -11.84 -8.05 -8.59
CA MET A 195 -12.23 -8.58 -7.29
C MET A 195 -12.17 -7.56 -6.15
N PHE A 196 -11.23 -6.60 -6.18
CA PHE A 196 -11.13 -5.56 -5.15
C PHE A 196 -12.33 -4.59 -5.25
N GLU A 197 -12.68 -4.20 -6.47
CA GLU A 197 -13.83 -3.33 -6.75
C GLU A 197 -15.13 -4.01 -6.33
N LYS A 198 -15.32 -5.30 -6.67
CA LYS A 198 -16.46 -6.12 -6.21
C LYS A 198 -16.52 -6.28 -4.69
N ALA A 199 -15.38 -6.22 -4.00
CA ALA A 199 -15.31 -6.24 -2.55
C ALA A 199 -15.56 -4.86 -1.90
N GLY A 200 -15.87 -3.83 -2.70
CA GLY A 200 -16.21 -2.48 -2.24
C GLY A 200 -15.02 -1.54 -2.07
N TYR A 201 -13.83 -1.90 -2.57
CA TYR A 201 -12.70 -0.98 -2.63
C TYR A 201 -12.78 -0.09 -3.87
N ARG A 202 -12.30 1.14 -3.75
CA ARG A 202 -12.05 2.02 -4.89
C ARG A 202 -10.68 1.71 -5.46
N ASN A 203 -10.59 1.60 -6.78
CA ASN A 203 -9.35 1.40 -7.52
C ASN A 203 -8.81 2.77 -7.97
N LEU A 204 -7.75 3.25 -7.33
CA LEU A 204 -7.27 4.61 -7.59
C LEU A 204 -6.60 4.77 -8.97
N ILE A 205 -6.10 3.68 -9.56
CA ILE A 205 -5.59 3.69 -10.93
C ILE A 205 -6.73 4.04 -11.91
N SER A 206 -7.90 3.40 -11.73
CA SER A 206 -9.10 3.63 -12.54
C SER A 206 -9.73 5.00 -12.25
N ASP A 207 -9.95 5.33 -10.98
CA ASP A 207 -10.59 6.58 -10.54
C ASP A 207 -9.87 7.83 -11.07
N PHE A 208 -8.53 7.81 -11.05
CA PHE A 208 -7.69 8.93 -11.49
C PHE A 208 -7.20 8.79 -12.94
N LYS A 209 -7.67 7.78 -13.67
CA LYS A 209 -7.35 7.54 -15.10
C LYS A 209 -5.84 7.49 -15.37
N ILE A 210 -5.09 6.87 -14.46
CA ILE A 210 -3.65 6.70 -14.57
C ILE A 210 -3.32 5.92 -15.85
N LYS A 211 -2.29 6.38 -16.58
CA LYS A 211 -1.94 5.85 -17.90
C LYS A 211 -0.89 4.75 -17.87
N SER A 212 -0.04 4.76 -16.85
CA SER A 212 1.00 3.76 -16.63
C SER A 212 1.42 3.81 -15.17
N THR A 213 1.81 2.66 -14.62
CA THR A 213 2.54 2.54 -13.36
C THR A 213 3.97 2.05 -13.56
N ARG A 214 4.40 1.94 -14.81
CA ARG A 214 5.77 1.56 -15.21
C ARG A 214 6.35 2.54 -16.23
N ASN A 215 7.65 2.45 -16.48
CA ASN A 215 8.33 3.26 -17.50
C ASN A 215 9.28 2.43 -18.38
N HIS A 216 10.06 3.11 -19.21
CA HIS A 216 10.85 2.49 -20.26
C HIS A 216 11.91 1.50 -19.83
N PHE A 217 12.44 1.64 -18.61
CA PHE A 217 13.35 0.64 -18.07
C PHE A 217 12.71 -0.76 -18.03
N SER A 218 11.41 -0.85 -17.78
CA SER A 218 10.74 -2.15 -17.66
C SER A 218 10.58 -2.88 -19.00
N TRP A 219 10.27 -2.18 -20.10
CA TRP A 219 10.19 -2.80 -21.42
C TRP A 219 11.58 -3.10 -21.99
N GLU A 220 12.55 -2.22 -21.76
CA GLU A 220 13.94 -2.46 -22.16
C GLU A 220 14.54 -3.68 -21.42
N GLN A 221 14.22 -3.84 -20.14
CA GLN A 221 14.60 -5.03 -19.38
C GLN A 221 13.95 -6.29 -19.96
N ALA A 222 12.63 -6.29 -20.21
CA ALA A 222 11.94 -7.44 -20.76
C ALA A 222 12.46 -7.82 -22.17
N GLU A 223 12.76 -6.83 -23.01
CA GLU A 223 13.35 -7.06 -24.34
C GLU A 223 14.76 -7.67 -24.23
N ARG A 224 15.57 -7.21 -23.26
CA ARG A 224 16.90 -7.76 -23.00
C ARG A 224 16.82 -9.21 -22.53
N GLN A 225 15.95 -9.52 -21.58
CA GLN A 225 15.72 -10.88 -21.09
C GLN A 225 15.30 -11.83 -22.22
N TYR A 226 14.44 -11.36 -23.13
CA TYR A 226 14.08 -12.12 -24.32
C TYR A 226 15.29 -12.39 -25.23
N LYS A 227 16.10 -11.37 -25.53
CA LYS A 227 17.27 -11.49 -26.42
C LYS A 227 18.38 -12.37 -25.83
N GLU A 228 18.64 -12.26 -24.54
CA GLU A 228 19.76 -12.94 -23.87
C GLU A 228 19.40 -14.35 -23.41
N ASN A 229 18.19 -14.55 -22.87
CA ASN A 229 17.80 -15.79 -22.19
C ASN A 229 16.64 -16.53 -22.87
N GLY A 230 16.01 -15.93 -23.88
CA GLY A 230 14.84 -16.51 -24.56
C GLY A 230 13.54 -16.42 -23.75
N ASP A 231 13.50 -15.58 -22.72
CA ASP A 231 12.30 -15.37 -21.90
C ASP A 231 11.15 -14.79 -22.74
N PRO A 232 9.89 -15.25 -22.57
CA PRO A 232 8.79 -14.73 -23.38
C PRO A 232 8.62 -13.21 -23.25
N PHE A 233 8.66 -12.50 -24.40
CA PHE A 233 8.37 -11.07 -24.47
C PHE A 233 6.86 -10.84 -24.67
N PHE A 234 6.23 -10.12 -23.75
CA PHE A 234 4.79 -9.84 -23.76
C PHE A 234 4.47 -8.39 -24.16
N GLU A 235 5.32 -7.81 -25.01
CA GLU A 235 5.23 -6.41 -25.43
C GLU A 235 5.27 -5.43 -24.23
N ARG A 236 4.89 -4.18 -24.49
CA ARG A 236 4.86 -3.14 -23.46
C ARG A 236 3.70 -3.38 -22.49
N GLN A 237 4.04 -3.56 -21.21
CA GLN A 237 3.08 -3.73 -20.12
C GLN A 237 3.13 -2.52 -19.19
N ASP A 238 2.20 -1.58 -19.38
CA ASP A 238 2.17 -0.31 -18.65
C ASP A 238 1.77 -0.42 -17.17
N PHE A 239 1.24 -1.57 -16.73
CA PHE A 239 0.68 -1.71 -15.39
C PHE A 239 1.25 -2.91 -14.64
N ALA A 240 1.51 -2.69 -13.36
CA ALA A 240 1.80 -3.73 -12.38
C ALA A 240 1.31 -3.33 -10.99
N ASP A 241 1.40 -2.04 -10.69
CA ASP A 241 1.12 -1.47 -9.37
C ASP A 241 -0.27 -0.86 -9.28
N TYR A 242 -0.88 -0.96 -8.09
CA TYR A 242 -2.22 -0.43 -7.81
C TYR A 242 -2.28 0.14 -6.40
N VAL A 243 -3.25 1.05 -6.17
CA VAL A 243 -3.71 1.40 -4.82
C VAL A 243 -5.23 1.23 -4.75
N PHE A 244 -5.67 0.45 -3.77
CA PHE A 244 -7.06 0.25 -3.42
C PHE A 244 -7.36 0.86 -2.05
N VAL A 245 -8.48 1.56 -1.94
CA VAL A 245 -8.90 2.16 -0.67
C VAL A 245 -10.33 1.77 -0.32
N SER A 246 -10.60 1.53 0.96
CA SER A 246 -11.97 1.30 1.43
C SER A 246 -12.73 2.64 1.55
N PRO A 247 -14.08 2.62 1.62
CA PRO A 247 -14.89 3.85 1.68
C PRO A 247 -14.57 4.80 2.84
N GLY A 248 -13.92 4.31 3.90
CA GLY A 248 -13.52 5.12 5.06
C GLY A 248 -12.30 6.01 4.82
N VAL A 249 -11.62 5.90 3.67
CA VAL A 249 -10.47 6.72 3.31
C VAL A 249 -10.94 7.90 2.45
N LYS A 250 -10.74 9.13 2.92
CA LYS A 250 -11.06 10.33 2.15
C LYS A 250 -9.85 10.76 1.33
N VAL A 251 -9.73 10.21 0.13
CA VAL A 251 -8.68 10.56 -0.84
C VAL A 251 -8.74 12.05 -1.20
N LYS A 252 -7.59 12.73 -1.15
CA LYS A 252 -7.40 14.13 -1.56
C LYS A 252 -6.79 14.25 -2.93
N SER A 253 -5.70 13.55 -3.14
CA SER A 253 -5.00 13.44 -4.41
C SER A 253 -4.39 12.05 -4.51
N PHE A 254 -4.29 11.57 -5.73
CA PHE A 254 -3.56 10.36 -6.06
C PHE A 254 -2.83 10.61 -7.37
N GLU A 255 -1.52 10.43 -7.34
CA GLU A 255 -0.63 10.78 -8.45
C GLU A 255 0.34 9.64 -8.72
N VAL A 256 0.67 9.47 -10.00
CA VAL A 256 1.69 8.54 -10.48
C VAL A 256 2.59 9.32 -11.43
N PRO A 257 3.53 10.13 -10.90
CA PRO A 257 4.38 10.97 -11.72
C PRO A 257 5.31 10.10 -12.56
N ASN A 258 5.50 10.46 -13.83
CA ASN A 258 6.43 9.78 -14.73
C ASN A 258 7.87 10.22 -14.42
N ILE A 259 8.42 9.70 -13.33
CA ILE A 259 9.81 9.93 -12.90
C ILE A 259 10.59 8.62 -12.93
N GLU A 260 11.75 8.65 -13.58
CA GLU A 260 12.60 7.48 -13.83
C GLU A 260 13.52 7.20 -12.63
N ILE A 261 12.94 6.79 -11.50
CA ILE A 261 13.64 6.46 -10.25
C ILE A 261 13.69 4.95 -9.96
N SER A 262 12.98 4.17 -10.77
CA SER A 262 12.85 2.70 -10.77
C SER A 262 12.26 2.33 -12.15
N ASP A 263 12.20 1.05 -12.52
CA ASP A 263 11.39 0.61 -13.66
C ASP A 263 9.87 0.66 -13.38
N HIS A 264 9.52 0.90 -12.12
CA HIS A 264 8.18 1.26 -11.65
C HIS A 264 8.06 2.76 -11.32
N LEU A 265 6.84 3.28 -11.42
CA LEU A 265 6.50 4.67 -11.04
C LEU A 265 5.92 4.71 -9.62
N PRO A 266 6.23 5.74 -8.81
CA PRO A 266 5.71 5.83 -7.45
C PRO A 266 4.22 6.12 -7.44
N LEU A 267 3.48 5.44 -6.55
CA LEU A 267 2.07 5.68 -6.29
C LEU A 267 1.94 6.57 -5.06
N ILE A 268 1.61 7.85 -5.26
CA ILE A 268 1.57 8.87 -4.20
C ILE A 268 0.11 9.14 -3.82
N LEU A 269 -0.26 8.82 -2.59
CA LEU A 269 -1.62 9.01 -2.07
C LEU A 269 -1.63 10.02 -0.92
N ASP A 270 -2.35 11.13 -1.10
CA ASP A 270 -2.76 12.02 -0.03
C ASP A 270 -4.20 11.71 0.40
N PHE A 271 -4.45 11.66 1.71
CA PHE A 271 -5.76 11.32 2.25
C PHE A 271 -6.01 11.94 3.63
N ASP A 272 -7.29 12.10 3.98
CA ASP A 272 -7.73 12.41 5.34
C ASP A 272 -8.29 11.15 6.01
N ILE A 273 -8.14 11.11 7.34
CA ILE A 273 -8.76 10.15 8.25
C ILE A 273 -9.53 10.87 9.35
#